data_AF-A0A520PEW9-F1
#
_entry.id   AF-A0A520PEW9-F1
#
_cell.length_a   1.000
_cell.length_b   1.000
_cell.length_c   1.000
_cell.angle_alpha   90.00
_cell.angle_beta   90.00
_cell.angle_gamma   90.00
#
_symmetry.space_group_name_H-M   'P 1'
#
loop_
_entity.id
_entity.type
_entity.pdbx_description
1 polymer ?
#
loop_
_entity_poly.entity_id
_entity_poly.type
_entity_poly.pdbx_seq_one_letter_code
_entity_poly.pdbx_strand_id
1 'polypeptide(L)'
;MIPIEEKRVAYRHPQLRELQARQESGFFLHPQVQLAWVEMAAELGTQALVVGILLQFRFLLSQKESVTLPKNFLARFGISRGAKQRALKNLENAGLVRVSRVTGHSSRIAPLKI
;
A
#
# COMPACT_ATOMS: atom_id res chain seq x y z
N MET A 1 -38.82 -23.09 -2.94
CA MET A 1 -37.47 -22.50 -3.08
C MET A 1 -37.58 -21.46 -4.18
N ILE A 2 -37.58 -20.17 -3.83
CA ILE A 2 -37.74 -19.09 -4.82
C ILE A 2 -36.37 -18.86 -5.47
N PRO A 3 -36.25 -18.73 -6.80
CA PRO A 3 -34.99 -18.46 -7.46
C PRO A 3 -34.42 -17.15 -6.93
N ILE A 4 -33.12 -17.12 -6.62
CA ILE A 4 -32.39 -15.90 -6.26
C ILE A 4 -32.08 -15.14 -7.55
N GLU A 5 -33.08 -14.94 -8.39
CA GLU A 5 -33.04 -13.88 -9.40
C GLU A 5 -33.70 -12.69 -8.77
N GLU A 6 -32.97 -11.57 -8.71
CA GLU A 6 -33.56 -10.29 -8.39
C GLU A 6 -34.17 -10.20 -6.97
N LYS A 7 -33.33 -10.37 -5.94
CA LYS A 7 -33.43 -9.39 -4.85
C LYS A 7 -32.98 -8.04 -5.42
N ARG A 8 -33.86 -7.44 -6.24
CA ARG A 8 -33.84 -6.03 -6.61
C ARG A 8 -33.51 -5.33 -5.32
N VAL A 9 -32.31 -4.77 -5.24
CA VAL A 9 -31.93 -3.85 -4.17
C VAL A 9 -32.85 -2.65 -4.40
N ALA A 10 -34.05 -2.79 -3.87
CA ALA A 10 -35.10 -1.79 -3.86
C ALA A 10 -34.67 -0.76 -2.83
N TYR A 11 -33.66 0.03 -3.17
CA TYR A 11 -33.54 1.41 -2.76
C TYR A 11 -32.52 2.02 -3.71
N ARG A 12 -32.96 3.08 -4.39
CA ARG A 12 -32.15 4.03 -5.14
C ARG A 12 -31.17 4.68 -4.14
N HIS A 13 -30.17 3.92 -3.69
CA HIS A 13 -29.20 4.39 -2.70
C HIS A 13 -28.34 5.41 -3.43
N PRO A 14 -28.32 6.69 -3.01
CA PRO A 14 -27.58 7.74 -3.72
C PRO A 14 -26.08 7.41 -3.86
N GLN A 15 -25.59 6.51 -3.01
CA GLN A 15 -24.20 6.05 -2.99
C GLN A 15 -23.96 4.75 -3.79
N LEU A 16 -24.94 4.16 -4.49
CA LEU A 16 -24.71 2.93 -5.26
C LEU A 16 -23.63 3.10 -6.32
N ARG A 17 -23.60 4.27 -6.99
CA ARG A 17 -22.52 4.62 -7.93
C ARG A 17 -21.18 4.75 -7.24
N GLU A 18 -21.13 5.33 -6.04
CA GLU A 18 -19.89 5.44 -5.27
C GLU A 18 -19.41 4.08 -4.78
N LEU A 19 -20.32 3.20 -4.37
CA LEU A 19 -20.01 1.84 -3.93
C LEU A 19 -19.56 0.96 -5.09
N GLN A 20 -20.22 1.05 -6.26
CA GLN A 20 -19.77 0.39 -7.49
C GLN A 20 -18.40 0.91 -7.93
N ALA A 21 -18.20 2.22 -7.97
CA ALA A 21 -16.90 2.80 -8.32
C ALA A 21 -15.79 2.35 -7.33
N ARG A 22 -16.09 2.27 -6.03
CA ARG A 22 -15.17 1.72 -5.01
C ARG A 22 -14.89 0.24 -5.22
N GLN A 23 -15.87 -0.54 -5.65
CA GLN A 23 -15.71 -1.96 -5.91
C GLN A 23 -14.90 -2.21 -7.20
N GLU A 24 -15.17 -1.44 -8.26
CA GLU A 24 -14.47 -1.49 -9.54
C GLU A 24 -13.01 -1.01 -9.43
N SER A 25 -12.75 -0.06 -8.52
CA SER A 25 -11.41 0.50 -8.32
C SER A 25 -10.37 -0.44 -7.70
N GLY A 26 -10.76 -1.65 -7.26
CA GLY A 26 -9.81 -2.66 -6.80
C GLY A 26 -8.99 -2.26 -5.57
N PHE A 27 -9.54 -1.44 -4.66
CA PHE A 27 -8.85 -1.06 -3.42
C PHE A 27 -8.86 -2.21 -2.41
N PHE A 28 -7.71 -2.49 -1.79
CA PHE A 28 -7.59 -3.55 -0.79
C PHE A 28 -7.40 -3.02 0.64
N LEU A 29 -6.52 -2.03 0.84
CA LEU A 29 -6.13 -1.56 2.18
C LEU A 29 -6.63 -0.16 2.51
N HIS A 30 -6.70 0.72 1.51
CA HIS A 30 -7.12 2.11 1.66
C HIS A 30 -7.44 2.67 0.26
N PRO A 31 -8.28 3.72 0.13
CA PRO A 31 -8.51 4.40 -1.16
C PRO A 31 -7.25 4.95 -1.87
N GLN A 32 -6.09 4.94 -1.21
CA GLN A 32 -4.80 5.36 -1.78
C GLN A 32 -3.84 4.18 -2.00
N VAL A 33 -4.27 2.96 -1.68
CA VAL A 33 -3.48 1.73 -1.78
C VAL A 33 -4.31 0.68 -2.50
N GLN A 34 -4.11 0.61 -3.80
CA GLN A 34 -4.76 -0.36 -4.69
C GLN A 34 -4.27 -1.78 -4.43
N LEU A 35 -5.10 -2.79 -4.72
CA LEU A 35 -4.74 -4.20 -4.60
C LEU A 35 -3.55 -4.57 -5.50
N ALA A 36 -3.52 -4.07 -6.74
CA ALA A 36 -2.44 -4.32 -7.70
C ALA A 36 -1.06 -3.93 -7.13
N TRP A 37 -0.98 -2.84 -6.37
CA TRP A 37 0.24 -2.44 -5.68
C TRP A 37 0.69 -3.51 -4.66
N VAL A 38 -0.26 -4.07 -3.92
CA VAL A 38 0.00 -5.10 -2.90
C VAL A 38 0.41 -6.41 -3.56
N GLU A 39 -0.24 -6.80 -4.66
CA GLU A 39 0.11 -7.98 -5.45
C GLU A 39 1.53 -7.89 -5.99
N MET A 40 1.87 -6.77 -6.65
CA MET A 40 3.24 -6.53 -7.11
C MET A 40 4.26 -6.55 -5.95
N ALA A 41 3.92 -5.97 -4.81
CA ALA A 41 4.81 -6.00 -3.64
C ALA A 41 4.99 -7.42 -3.08
N ALA A 42 3.97 -8.27 -3.17
CA ALA A 42 4.01 -9.68 -2.75
C ALA A 42 4.90 -10.53 -3.66
N GLU A 43 4.88 -10.29 -4.97
CA GLU A 43 5.75 -10.98 -5.95
C GLU A 43 7.24 -10.72 -5.70
N LEU A 44 7.59 -9.56 -5.14
CA LEU A 44 8.97 -9.21 -4.77
C LEU A 44 9.45 -9.90 -3.48
N GLY A 45 8.57 -10.67 -2.83
CA GLY A 45 8.84 -11.46 -1.63
C GLY A 45 8.36 -10.80 -0.33
N THR A 46 8.24 -11.62 0.72
CA THR A 46 7.62 -11.25 2.01
C THR A 46 8.21 -10.00 2.65
N GLN A 47 9.53 -9.83 2.59
CA GLN A 47 10.18 -8.65 3.17
C GLN A 47 9.83 -7.36 2.44
N ALA A 48 9.69 -7.40 1.11
CA ALA A 48 9.26 -6.25 0.31
C ALA A 48 7.81 -5.89 0.63
N LEU A 49 6.93 -6.90 0.70
CA LEU A 49 5.54 -6.73 1.08
C LEU A 49 5.38 -6.08 2.47
N VAL A 50 6.02 -6.63 3.50
CA VAL A 50 5.89 -6.10 4.87
C VAL A 50 6.45 -4.69 4.97
N VAL A 51 7.65 -4.42 4.43
CA VAL A 51 8.22 -3.07 4.40
C VAL A 51 7.31 -2.10 3.64
N GLY A 52 6.73 -2.56 2.53
CA GLY A 52 5.78 -1.82 1.72
C GLY A 52 4.52 -1.42 2.46
N ILE A 53 3.87 -2.37 3.14
CA ILE A 53 2.68 -2.12 3.97
C ILE A 53 2.99 -1.13 5.08
N LEU A 54 4.13 -1.30 5.77
CA LEU A 54 4.55 -0.39 6.84
C LEU A 54 4.85 1.03 6.35
N LEU A 55 5.33 1.16 5.11
CA LEU A 55 5.50 2.44 4.44
C LEU A 55 4.16 3.08 4.14
N GLN A 56 3.23 2.33 3.52
CA GLN A 56 1.89 2.81 3.21
C GLN A 56 1.18 3.27 4.48
N PHE A 57 1.23 2.47 5.55
CA PHE A 57 0.69 2.85 6.86
C PHE A 57 1.20 4.21 7.34
N ARG A 58 2.52 4.45 7.27
CA ARG A 58 3.09 5.73 7.70
C ARG A 58 2.73 6.87 6.77
N PHE A 59 2.69 6.62 5.47
CA PHE A 59 2.29 7.60 4.46
C PHE A 59 0.87 8.09 4.74
N LEU A 60 -0.09 7.15 4.87
CA LEU A 60 -1.49 7.42 5.19
C LEU A 60 -1.66 8.18 6.50
N LEU A 61 -0.93 7.78 7.55
CA LEU A 61 -0.99 8.44 8.85
C LEU A 61 -0.44 9.87 8.82
N SER A 62 0.64 10.10 8.06
CA SER A 62 1.32 11.40 8.04
C SER A 62 0.71 12.41 7.07
N GLN A 63 0.01 11.93 6.03
CA GLN A 63 -0.48 12.73 4.90
C GLN A 63 0.58 13.61 4.24
N LYS A 64 1.86 13.22 4.32
CA LYS A 64 3.00 13.92 3.70
C LYS A 64 3.38 13.26 2.38
N GLU A 65 3.99 14.03 1.48
CA GLU A 65 4.48 13.53 0.18
C GLU A 65 5.57 12.45 0.31
N SER A 66 6.32 12.44 1.42
CA SER A 66 7.30 11.41 1.71
C SER A 66 7.41 11.12 3.19
N VAL A 67 7.78 9.88 3.51
CA VAL A 67 7.97 9.41 4.89
C VAL A 67 9.34 8.78 5.06
N THR A 68 9.81 8.77 6.30
CA THR A 68 10.97 7.97 6.70
C THR A 68 10.48 6.65 7.30
N LEU A 69 11.32 5.62 7.22
CA LEU A 69 11.14 4.36 7.96
C LEU A 69 12.24 4.23 9.03
N PRO A 70 11.99 4.66 10.28
CA PRO A 70 12.97 4.59 11.35
C PRO A 70 13.36 3.14 11.67
N LYS A 71 14.62 2.90 12.05
CA LYS A 71 15.13 1.57 12.42
C LYS A 71 14.33 0.96 13.57
N ASN A 72 14.09 1.73 14.63
CA ASN A 72 13.39 1.25 15.83
C ASN A 72 11.94 0.84 15.53
N PHE A 73 11.30 1.51 14.58
CA PHE A 73 9.98 1.14 14.12
C PHE A 73 9.98 -0.21 13.41
N LEU A 74 10.90 -0.40 12.46
CA LEU A 74 11.03 -1.65 11.70
C LEU A 74 11.49 -2.84 12.55
N ALA A 75 12.31 -2.59 13.57
CA ALA A 75 12.78 -3.64 14.49
C ALA A 75 11.62 -4.33 15.23
N ARG A 76 10.51 -3.62 15.51
CA ARG A 76 9.30 -4.20 16.12
C ARG A 76 8.64 -5.29 15.26
N PHE A 77 8.94 -5.30 13.97
CA PHE A 77 8.44 -6.27 12.98
C PHE A 77 9.53 -7.26 12.55
N GLY A 78 10.65 -7.35 13.30
CA GLY A 78 11.76 -8.23 12.97
C GLY A 78 12.56 -7.81 11.72
N ILE A 79 12.39 -6.57 11.23
CA ILE A 79 13.06 -6.10 10.02
C ILE A 79 14.39 -5.46 10.38
N SER A 80 15.48 -6.13 9.98
CA SER A 80 16.84 -5.62 10.13
C SER A 80 17.15 -4.49 9.15
N ARG A 81 18.25 -3.75 9.39
CA ARG A 81 18.73 -2.70 8.47
C ARG A 81 19.01 -3.27 7.06
N GLY A 82 19.62 -4.44 6.99
CA GLY A 82 19.91 -5.11 5.71
C GLY A 82 18.64 -5.55 4.99
N ALA A 83 17.67 -6.10 5.73
CA ALA A 83 16.36 -6.46 5.17
C ALA A 83 15.62 -5.24 4.62
N LYS A 84 15.59 -4.12 5.38
CA LYS A 84 15.06 -2.83 4.91
C LYS A 84 15.70 -2.38 3.61
N GLN A 85 17.04 -2.41 3.54
CA GLN A 85 17.76 -1.93 2.35
C GLN A 85 17.43 -2.76 1.11
N ARG A 86 17.40 -4.09 1.23
CA ARG A 86 17.03 -4.99 0.13
C ARG A 86 15.58 -4.80 -0.29
N ALA A 87 14.66 -4.75 0.67
CA ALA A 87 13.24 -4.53 0.40
C ALA A 87 12.99 -3.21 -0.32
N LEU A 88 13.58 -2.10 0.16
CA LEU A 88 13.44 -0.80 -0.49
C LEU A 88 14.04 -0.79 -1.90
N LYS A 89 15.17 -1.48 -2.12
CA LYS A 89 15.74 -1.63 -3.47
C LYS A 89 14.79 -2.38 -4.40
N ASN A 90 14.20 -3.49 -3.95
CA ASN A 90 13.26 -4.26 -4.76
C ASN A 90 11.99 -3.44 -5.09
N LEU A 91 11.41 -2.77 -4.11
CA LEU A 91 10.24 -1.91 -4.30
C LEU A 91 10.54 -0.75 -5.26
N GLU A 92 11.72 -0.14 -5.14
CA GLU A 92 12.17 0.95 -6.02
C GLU A 92 12.36 0.45 -7.47
N ASN A 93 13.02 -0.69 -7.64
CA ASN A 93 13.22 -1.31 -8.96
C ASN A 93 11.90 -1.70 -9.64
N ALA A 94 10.90 -2.10 -8.87
CA ALA A 94 9.57 -2.42 -9.36
C ALA A 94 8.68 -1.20 -9.62
N GLY A 95 9.18 0.02 -9.41
CA GLY A 95 8.41 1.25 -9.61
C GLY A 95 7.30 1.48 -8.59
N LEU A 96 7.33 0.79 -7.45
CA LEU A 96 6.31 0.90 -6.41
C LEU A 96 6.55 2.11 -5.49
N VAL A 97 7.81 2.50 -5.33
CA VAL A 97 8.25 3.61 -4.46
C VAL A 97 9.42 4.36 -5.08
N ARG A 98 9.64 5.60 -4.64
CA ARG A 98 10.85 6.38 -4.91
C ARG A 98 11.64 6.59 -3.62
N VAL A 99 12.95 6.31 -3.62
CA VAL A 99 13.81 6.46 -2.43
C VAL A 99 14.83 7.58 -2.64
N SER A 100 14.66 8.70 -1.94
CA SER A 100 15.65 9.77 -1.88
C SER A 100 16.64 9.52 -0.74
N ARG A 101 17.92 9.35 -1.07
CA ARG A 101 19.01 9.11 -0.12
C ARG A 101 19.91 10.35 -0.05
N VAL A 102 20.09 10.90 1.14
CA VAL A 102 21.08 11.97 1.41
C VAL A 102 22.06 11.44 2.45
N THR A 103 23.35 11.60 2.19
CA THR A 103 24.42 11.16 3.10
C THR A 103 24.22 11.75 4.49
N GLY A 104 24.36 10.93 5.54
CA GLY A 104 24.16 11.36 6.93
C GLY A 104 22.69 11.48 7.37
N HIS A 105 21.72 11.30 6.47
CA HIS A 105 20.30 11.45 6.79
C HIS A 105 19.48 10.18 6.55
N SER A 106 18.32 10.10 7.22
CA SER A 106 17.35 9.04 6.98
C SER A 106 16.76 9.17 5.57
N SER A 107 16.69 8.05 4.83
CA SER A 107 16.08 8.02 3.51
C SER A 107 14.62 8.46 3.56
N ARG A 108 14.23 9.35 2.65
CA ARG A 108 12.85 9.75 2.41
C ARG A 108 12.27 8.88 1.32
N ILE A 109 11.07 8.37 1.54
CA ILE A 109 10.46 7.39 0.65
C ILE A 109 9.04 7.87 0.33
N ALA A 110 8.71 7.90 -0.96
CA ALA A 110 7.38 8.26 -1.45
C ALA A 110 6.77 7.06 -2.20
N PRO A 111 5.51 6.68 -1.92
CA PRO A 111 4.80 5.70 -2.74
C PRO A 111 4.52 6.29 -4.12
N LEU A 112 4.59 5.46 -5.16
CA LEU A 112 4.19 5.82 -6.51
C LEU A 112 2.76 5.33 -6.77
N LYS A 113 2.01 6.10 -7.56
CA LYS A 113 0.70 5.68 -8.05
C LYS A 113 0.91 4.74 -9.24
N ILE A 114 0.15 3.67 -9.25
CA ILE A 114 0.11 2.66 -10.31
C ILE A 114 -1.27 2.73 -10.96
#